data_AF-A0A8T4FPW7-F1
#
_entry.id   AF-A0A8T4FPW7-F1
#
_cell.length_a   1.000
_cell.length_b   1.000
_cell.length_c   1.000
_cell.angle_alpha   90.00
_cell.angle_beta   90.00
_cell.angle_gamma   90.00
#
_symmetry.space_group_name_H-M   'P 1'
#
loop_
_entity.id
_entity.type
_entity.pdbx_description
1 polymer ?
#
loop_
_entity_poly.entity_id
_entity_poly.type
_entity_poly.pdbx_seq_one_letter_code
_entity_poly.pdbx_strand_id
1 'polypeptide(L)'
;MAYEPSEELKNEMLLLQRKVVDDGHAVLVVFEGRNERVQEIVINEFMNLIDPRIVTYSHFTAEGMRDAREIFKTMSHEPAKGKIAVYDRSWYSWIDPSRSDHSDLFALIEELERYFADNGVILIKFFLDSDEKGKGIPEGWMAGANGTFLSDDHKYEIWGNKTSAKILSSTASPYAPWDVVKVGDVLKAGETVLRTFMDRVEGRIKSGYPAPKETVAPLYDNPRENLDLTLKASKYKSELMKLSKELNRLQAKLASSKYSLVILFEGWDAAGKGGSIKRVTRPLNPRGYYVNPVAAPTREEGLHTYLWRFATKMPKAGHISIYDRSWYGRMMVEPIENFCTEEEYGRSAREIRTFEKVMANSGCIVLKFWMEISPEEQLRRFNARAKDPAKQYKITDEDWRNREKWDVYEEYIDRMLAATNTPFAPWIAVESEDKKYGRLKVLKTIVDALSKKLD
;
A
#
# COMPACT_ATOMS: atom_id res chain seq x y z
N MET A 1 5.43 -10.71 41.57
CA MET A 1 6.56 -9.77 41.46
C MET A 1 6.77 -9.55 39.98
N ALA A 2 6.77 -8.29 39.52
CA ALA A 2 7.16 -7.98 38.15
C ALA A 2 8.61 -8.45 37.97
N TYR A 3 8.92 -9.06 36.83
CA TYR A 3 10.30 -9.36 36.48
C TYR A 3 11.03 -8.04 36.31
N GLU A 4 12.18 -7.89 36.97
CA GLU A 4 13.01 -6.71 36.83
C GLU A 4 14.21 -7.09 35.95
N PRO A 5 14.28 -6.57 34.71
CA PRO A 5 15.41 -6.80 33.80
C PRO A 5 16.72 -6.37 34.45
N SER A 6 17.82 -7.05 34.12
CA SER A 6 19.14 -6.62 34.60
C SER A 6 19.45 -5.20 34.13
N GLU A 7 20.18 -4.44 34.94
CA GLU A 7 20.62 -3.09 34.57
C GLU A 7 21.47 -3.08 33.30
N GLU A 8 22.22 -4.16 33.05
CA GLU A 8 22.94 -4.38 31.80
C GLU A 8 21.98 -4.41 30.59
N LEU A 9 20.91 -5.20 30.69
CA LEU A 9 19.92 -5.36 29.63
C LEU A 9 19.17 -4.05 29.32
N LYS A 10 18.84 -3.28 30.37
CA LYS A 10 18.24 -1.94 30.22
C LYS A 10 19.18 -0.99 29.48
N ASN A 11 20.47 -1.01 29.81
CA ASN A 11 21.46 -0.14 29.17
C ASN A 11 21.71 -0.52 27.70
N GLU A 12 21.82 -1.81 27.39
CA GLU A 12 21.93 -2.31 26.01
C GLU A 12 20.73 -1.87 25.16
N MET A 13 19.52 -2.07 25.69
CA MET A 13 18.28 -1.68 25.01
C MET A 13 18.19 -0.16 24.82
N LEU A 14 18.65 0.64 25.78
CA LEU A 14 18.70 2.10 25.64
C LEU A 14 19.67 2.53 24.53
N LEU A 15 20.85 1.91 24.44
CA LEU A 15 21.83 2.21 23.40
C LEU A 15 21.32 1.83 22.01
N LEU A 16 20.69 0.67 21.88
CA LEU A 16 20.09 0.25 20.62
C LEU A 16 19.00 1.21 20.14
N GLN A 17 18.11 1.62 21.04
CA GLN A 17 17.03 2.57 20.70
C GLN A 17 17.56 3.93 20.25
N ARG A 18 18.62 4.43 20.90
CA ARG A 18 19.31 5.65 20.44
C ARG A 18 19.85 5.47 19.03
N LYS A 19 20.51 4.34 18.76
CA LYS A 19 21.00 4.01 17.43
C LYS A 19 19.89 3.99 16.38
N VAL A 20 18.75 3.36 16.71
CA VAL A 20 17.57 3.36 15.83
C VAL A 20 17.13 4.78 15.48
N VAL A 21 17.07 5.68 16.48
CA VAL A 21 16.66 7.07 16.28
C VAL A 21 17.70 7.88 15.49
N ASP A 22 18.96 7.83 15.91
CA ASP A 22 20.04 8.66 15.39
C ASP A 22 20.39 8.30 13.94
N ASP A 23 20.40 6.99 13.62
CA ASP A 23 20.68 6.48 12.27
C ASP A 23 19.39 6.44 11.40
N GLY A 24 18.23 6.73 11.99
CA GLY A 24 16.95 6.80 11.28
C GLY A 24 16.41 5.44 10.82
N HIS A 25 16.69 4.36 11.53
CA HIS A 25 16.16 3.03 11.22
C HIS A 25 14.66 2.94 11.54
N ALA A 26 13.87 2.34 10.64
CA ALA A 26 12.47 2.02 10.88
C ALA A 26 12.37 0.55 11.30
N VAL A 27 11.79 0.25 12.46
CA VAL A 27 11.73 -1.12 13.00
C VAL A 27 10.27 -1.53 13.21
N LEU A 28 9.83 -2.58 12.52
CA LEU A 28 8.49 -3.13 12.65
C LEU A 28 8.57 -4.50 13.33
N VAL A 29 7.88 -4.64 14.47
CA VAL A 29 7.79 -5.88 15.23
C VAL A 29 6.37 -6.42 15.13
N VAL A 30 6.24 -7.64 14.63
CA VAL A 30 4.96 -8.34 14.51
C VAL A 30 4.94 -9.49 15.52
N PHE A 31 3.92 -9.49 16.37
CA PHE A 31 3.62 -10.59 17.28
C PHE A 31 2.40 -11.35 16.76
N GLU A 32 2.57 -12.66 16.66
CA GLU A 32 1.47 -13.61 16.49
C GLU A 32 1.64 -14.72 17.53
N GLY A 33 0.57 -15.43 17.84
CA GLY A 33 0.62 -16.43 18.90
C GLY A 33 -0.62 -17.28 18.96
N ARG A 34 -0.55 -18.34 19.77
CA ARG A 34 -1.69 -19.25 19.97
C ARG A 34 -2.72 -18.70 20.94
N ASN A 35 -2.26 -17.92 21.92
CA ASN A 35 -3.09 -17.40 22.99
C ASN A 35 -2.84 -15.90 23.12
N GLU A 36 -3.86 -15.13 22.76
CA GLU A 36 -3.80 -13.67 22.74
C GLU A 36 -3.52 -13.06 24.11
N ARG A 37 -4.04 -13.64 25.20
CA ARG A 37 -3.78 -13.14 26.55
C ARG A 37 -2.32 -13.31 26.95
N VAL A 38 -1.73 -14.46 26.59
CA VAL A 38 -0.30 -14.70 26.80
C VAL A 38 0.51 -13.71 25.98
N GLN A 39 0.09 -13.48 24.73
CA GLN A 39 0.74 -12.55 23.83
C GLN A 39 0.71 -11.12 24.37
N GLU A 40 -0.43 -10.61 24.82
CA GLU A 40 -0.57 -9.26 25.39
C GLU A 40 0.37 -9.07 26.59
N ILE A 41 0.46 -10.06 27.50
CA ILE A 41 1.36 -9.99 28.66
C ILE A 41 2.83 -9.94 28.19
N VAL A 42 3.23 -10.79 27.26
CA VAL A 42 4.62 -10.81 26.75
C VAL A 42 4.94 -9.51 26.01
N ILE A 43 4.01 -8.96 25.23
CA ILE A 43 4.19 -7.66 24.56
C ILE A 43 4.32 -6.54 25.59
N ASN A 44 3.51 -6.53 26.65
CA ASN A 44 3.63 -5.54 27.73
C ASN A 44 5.01 -5.61 28.40
N GLU A 45 5.52 -6.80 28.70
CA GLU A 45 6.88 -6.95 29.24
C GLU A 45 7.96 -6.47 28.27
N PHE A 46 7.80 -6.72 26.97
CA PHE A 46 8.68 -6.19 25.93
C PHE A 46 8.63 -4.66 25.86
N MET A 47 7.43 -4.09 25.85
CA MET A 47 7.19 -2.65 25.71
C MET A 47 7.66 -1.84 26.93
N ASN A 48 7.68 -2.43 28.12
CA ASN A 48 8.14 -1.77 29.36
C ASN A 48 9.59 -1.25 29.29
N LEU A 49 10.41 -1.76 28.37
CA LEU A 49 11.82 -1.38 28.21
C LEU A 49 12.08 -0.52 26.97
N ILE A 50 11.01 -0.19 26.24
CA ILE A 50 11.07 0.67 25.07
C ILE A 50 10.62 2.07 25.48
N ASP A 51 11.36 3.08 25.04
CA ASP A 51 11.00 4.47 25.26
C ASP A 51 9.66 4.76 24.56
N PRO A 52 8.60 5.13 25.31
CA PRO A 52 7.26 5.31 24.75
C PRO A 52 7.18 6.43 23.70
N ARG A 53 8.19 7.30 23.61
CA ARG A 53 8.23 8.41 22.63
C ARG A 53 8.65 7.94 21.23
N ILE A 54 9.24 6.76 21.10
CA ILE A 54 9.75 6.25 19.82
C ILE A 54 8.97 5.05 19.31
N VAL A 55 8.06 4.50 20.12
CA VAL A 55 7.28 3.31 19.77
C VAL A 55 5.81 3.63 19.56
N THR A 56 5.21 3.01 18.56
CA THR A 56 3.77 2.95 18.36
C THR A 56 3.28 1.53 18.53
N TYR A 57 2.08 1.37 19.09
CA TYR A 57 1.39 0.10 19.20
C TYR A 57 0.15 0.12 18.31
N SER A 58 -0.13 -0.96 17.60
CA SER A 58 -1.31 -1.06 16.73
C SER A 58 -1.95 -2.44 16.78
N HIS A 59 -3.26 -2.43 17.01
CA HIS A 59 -4.13 -3.60 16.96
C HIS A 59 -5.03 -3.54 15.72
N PHE A 60 -5.03 -4.61 14.94
CA PHE A 60 -5.84 -4.73 13.72
C PHE A 60 -6.88 -5.82 13.86
N THR A 61 -8.11 -5.53 13.42
CA THR A 61 -9.22 -6.48 13.49
C THR A 61 -9.31 -7.34 12.23
N ALA A 62 -9.73 -8.61 12.37
CA ALA A 62 -9.86 -9.53 11.24
C ALA A 62 -11.04 -9.20 10.28
N GLU A 63 -11.98 -8.35 10.69
CA GLU A 63 -13.22 -8.08 9.95
C GLU A 63 -13.01 -7.25 8.65
N GLY A 64 -11.81 -6.69 8.45
CA GLY A 64 -11.48 -5.73 7.39
C GLY A 64 -11.10 -6.29 6.00
N MET A 65 -11.02 -7.61 5.81
CA MET A 65 -10.40 -8.20 4.61
C MET A 65 -11.10 -7.89 3.26
N ARG A 66 -12.33 -7.38 3.28
CA ARG A 66 -13.10 -7.03 2.07
C ARG A 66 -13.13 -5.52 1.82
N ASP A 67 -12.23 -4.77 2.44
CA ASP A 67 -12.15 -3.33 2.33
C ASP A 67 -10.69 -2.93 2.07
N ALA A 68 -10.46 -2.21 0.97
CA ALA A 68 -9.12 -1.77 0.60
C ALA A 68 -8.49 -0.86 1.65
N ARG A 69 -9.28 -0.01 2.32
CA ARG A 69 -8.73 0.85 3.35
C ARG A 69 -8.25 0.03 4.55
N GLU A 70 -9.03 -0.97 4.95
CA GLU A 70 -8.68 -1.84 6.08
C GLU A 70 -7.47 -2.71 5.79
N ILE A 71 -7.36 -3.30 4.59
CA ILE A 71 -6.19 -4.13 4.23
C ILE A 71 -4.89 -3.31 4.19
N PHE A 72 -4.97 -2.04 3.80
CA PHE A 72 -3.83 -1.12 3.78
C PHE A 72 -3.55 -0.43 5.12
N LYS A 73 -4.32 -0.69 6.18
CA LYS A 73 -4.01 -0.14 7.51
C LYS A 73 -2.67 -0.63 8.03
N THR A 74 -2.32 -1.89 7.78
CA THR A 74 -1.03 -2.45 8.23
C THR A 74 0.15 -1.76 7.56
N MET A 75 0.01 -1.32 6.31
CA MET A 75 0.99 -0.46 5.64
C MET A 75 0.93 0.98 6.18
N SER A 76 -0.25 1.55 6.39
CA SER A 76 -0.37 2.95 6.83
C SER A 76 0.11 3.20 8.26
N HIS A 77 0.24 2.17 9.09
CA HIS A 77 0.76 2.25 10.47
C HIS A 77 2.23 1.84 10.59
N GLU A 78 2.91 1.60 9.46
CA GLU A 78 4.33 1.28 9.47
C GLU A 78 5.15 2.37 10.20
N PRO A 79 6.30 2.02 10.80
CA PRO A 79 7.12 2.97 11.52
C PRO A 79 7.74 3.98 10.56
N ALA A 80 7.78 5.25 10.97
CA ALA A 80 8.65 6.24 10.34
C ALA A 80 10.13 5.90 10.61
N LYS A 81 11.04 6.44 9.79
CA LYS A 81 12.48 6.43 10.08
C LYS A 81 12.77 6.96 11.50
N GLY A 82 13.53 6.20 12.27
CA GLY A 82 13.85 6.49 13.67
C GLY A 82 12.76 6.08 14.67
N LYS A 83 11.80 5.25 14.26
CA LYS A 83 10.70 4.77 15.11
C LYS A 83 10.60 3.25 15.11
N ILE A 84 9.96 2.74 16.17
CA ILE A 84 9.58 1.35 16.34
C ILE A 84 8.05 1.26 16.24
N ALA A 85 7.52 0.27 15.54
CA ALA A 85 6.09 -0.06 15.54
C ALA A 85 5.90 -1.50 16.00
N VAL A 86 4.90 -1.73 16.85
CA VAL A 86 4.58 -3.05 17.40
C VAL A 86 3.14 -3.40 17.05
N TYR A 87 2.98 -4.54 16.38
CA TYR A 87 1.70 -5.09 15.97
C TYR A 87 1.40 -6.35 16.81
N ASP A 88 0.28 -6.37 17.50
CA ASP A 88 -0.23 -7.54 18.24
C ASP A 88 -1.23 -8.38 17.41
N ARG A 89 -1.58 -7.90 16.22
CA ARG A 89 -2.26 -8.62 15.14
C ARG A 89 -1.76 -8.01 13.83
N SER A 90 -1.77 -8.74 12.74
CA SER A 90 -1.18 -8.23 11.48
C SER A 90 -1.87 -8.77 10.24
N TRP A 91 -1.17 -8.76 9.10
CA TRP A 91 -1.61 -9.45 7.89
C TRP A 91 -1.74 -10.97 8.05
N TYR A 92 -1.21 -11.57 9.13
CA TYR A 92 -1.48 -12.99 9.43
C TYR A 92 -2.89 -13.23 9.96
N SER A 93 -3.51 -12.23 10.57
CA SER A 93 -4.90 -12.30 11.02
C SER A 93 -5.89 -12.43 9.86
N TRP A 94 -5.43 -12.24 8.63
CA TRP A 94 -6.17 -12.47 7.38
C TRP A 94 -6.32 -13.96 7.02
N ILE A 95 -5.60 -14.84 7.68
CA ILE A 95 -5.63 -16.26 7.37
C ILE A 95 -6.90 -16.86 7.98
N ASP A 96 -7.85 -17.23 7.13
CA ASP A 96 -9.09 -17.91 7.51
C ASP A 96 -8.83 -19.42 7.71
N PRO A 97 -8.70 -19.93 8.95
CA PRO A 97 -8.29 -21.32 9.21
C PRO A 97 -9.29 -22.35 8.67
N SER A 98 -10.52 -21.94 8.32
CA SER A 98 -11.52 -22.82 7.72
C SER A 98 -11.23 -23.15 6.25
N ARG A 99 -10.34 -22.41 5.59
CA ARG A 99 -9.97 -22.64 4.19
C ARG A 99 -8.83 -23.63 4.08
N SER A 100 -8.88 -24.46 3.03
CA SER A 100 -7.84 -25.46 2.77
C SER A 100 -6.61 -24.87 2.07
N ASP A 101 -6.81 -23.86 1.22
CA ASP A 101 -5.77 -23.22 0.41
C ASP A 101 -5.61 -21.72 0.73
N HIS A 102 -4.34 -21.34 0.94
CA HIS A 102 -3.89 -19.99 1.25
C HIS A 102 -2.68 -19.59 0.41
N SER A 103 -2.33 -20.35 -0.63
CA SER A 103 -1.13 -20.14 -1.45
C SER A 103 -1.01 -18.71 -1.98
N ASP A 104 -2.08 -18.18 -2.56
CA ASP A 104 -2.14 -16.78 -3.03
C ASP A 104 -1.93 -15.76 -1.90
N LEU A 105 -2.48 -16.00 -0.71
CA LEU A 105 -2.33 -15.11 0.44
C LEU A 105 -0.90 -15.15 0.98
N PHE A 106 -0.29 -16.34 1.08
CA PHE A 106 1.09 -16.49 1.52
C PHE A 106 2.07 -15.80 0.55
N ALA A 107 1.85 -15.92 -0.76
CA ALA A 107 2.64 -15.19 -1.75
C ALA A 107 2.49 -13.67 -1.59
N LEU A 108 1.30 -13.16 -1.30
CA LEU A 108 1.09 -11.73 -1.03
C LEU A 108 1.76 -11.27 0.27
N ILE A 109 1.75 -12.10 1.31
CA ILE A 109 2.45 -11.82 2.58
C ILE A 109 3.96 -11.75 2.34
N GLU A 110 4.53 -12.72 1.63
CA GLU A 110 5.96 -12.71 1.30
C GLU A 110 6.35 -11.44 0.53
N GLU A 111 5.55 -11.04 -0.46
CA GLU A 111 5.79 -9.82 -1.24
C GLU A 111 5.66 -8.54 -0.40
N LEU A 112 4.74 -8.48 0.55
CA LEU A 112 4.60 -7.36 1.48
C LEU A 112 5.81 -7.26 2.43
N GLU A 113 6.24 -8.38 2.99
CA GLU A 113 7.40 -8.42 3.88
C GLU A 113 8.69 -8.07 3.15
N ARG A 114 8.83 -8.57 1.92
CA ARG A 114 9.93 -8.20 1.04
C ARG A 114 9.88 -6.72 0.70
N TYR A 115 8.70 -6.16 0.40
CA TYR A 115 8.54 -4.72 0.16
C TYR A 115 9.03 -3.88 1.35
N PHE A 116 8.68 -4.23 2.59
CA PHE A 116 9.16 -3.54 3.78
C PHE A 116 10.70 -3.59 3.88
N ALA A 117 11.27 -4.79 3.74
CA ALA A 117 12.72 -4.99 3.79
C ALA A 117 13.47 -4.22 2.68
N ASP A 118 12.97 -4.33 1.45
CA ASP A 118 13.48 -3.62 0.27
C ASP A 118 13.47 -2.10 0.52
N ASN A 119 12.45 -1.56 1.19
CA ASN A 119 12.32 -0.15 1.52
C ASN A 119 12.96 0.24 2.87
N GLY A 120 13.82 -0.62 3.43
CA GLY A 120 14.67 -0.31 4.58
C GLY A 120 14.02 -0.47 5.96
N VAL A 121 12.84 -1.09 6.03
CA VAL A 121 12.19 -1.43 7.30
C VAL A 121 12.78 -2.73 7.85
N ILE A 122 13.28 -2.68 9.08
CA ILE A 122 13.74 -3.85 9.83
C ILE A 122 12.50 -4.57 10.37
N LEU A 123 12.09 -5.63 9.68
CA LEU A 123 10.94 -6.46 10.07
C LEU A 123 11.39 -7.64 10.95
N ILE A 124 10.79 -7.74 12.14
CA ILE A 124 11.00 -8.82 13.12
C ILE A 124 9.66 -9.46 13.43
N LYS A 125 9.60 -10.80 13.40
CA LYS A 125 8.36 -11.55 13.61
C LYS A 125 8.53 -12.57 14.73
N PHE A 126 7.69 -12.47 15.75
CA PHE A 126 7.66 -13.40 16.87
C PHE A 126 6.42 -14.27 16.81
N PHE A 127 6.62 -15.58 16.94
CA PHE A 127 5.53 -16.52 17.19
C PHE A 127 5.58 -17.02 18.62
N LEU A 128 4.57 -16.66 19.43
CA LEU A 128 4.48 -17.04 20.83
C LEU A 128 3.76 -18.39 20.96
N ASP A 129 4.57 -19.44 21.14
CA ASP A 129 4.14 -20.83 21.25
C ASP A 129 3.80 -21.16 22.71
N SER A 130 2.59 -20.78 23.14
CA SER A 130 2.05 -21.06 24.47
C SER A 130 1.15 -22.29 24.48
N ASP A 131 0.88 -22.86 25.66
CA ASP A 131 -0.17 -23.86 25.78
C ASP A 131 -1.58 -23.23 25.69
N GLU A 132 -2.58 -24.04 25.30
CA GLU A 132 -3.98 -23.56 25.14
C GLU A 132 -4.62 -23.17 26.49
N LYS A 133 -4.04 -23.63 27.61
CA LYS A 133 -4.59 -23.43 28.96
C LYS A 133 -4.04 -22.18 29.64
N GLY A 134 -3.08 -21.48 29.03
CA GLY A 134 -2.44 -20.31 29.62
C GLY A 134 -1.68 -20.63 30.92
N LYS A 135 -1.09 -21.84 31.04
CA LYS A 135 -0.28 -22.17 32.21
C LYS A 135 0.89 -21.19 32.31
N GLY A 136 1.05 -20.57 33.48
CA GLY A 136 2.07 -19.54 33.71
C GLY A 136 1.55 -18.11 33.73
N ILE A 137 0.26 -17.87 33.42
CA ILE A 137 -0.40 -16.58 33.66
C ILE A 137 -0.69 -16.44 35.17
N PRO A 138 -0.24 -15.37 35.85
CA PRO A 138 -0.54 -15.15 37.26
C PRO A 138 -2.05 -15.00 37.51
N GLU A 139 -2.58 -15.56 38.61
CA GLU A 139 -4.03 -15.61 38.89
C GLU A 139 -4.73 -14.22 38.87
N GLY A 140 -4.01 -13.13 39.18
CA GLY A 140 -4.54 -11.76 39.17
C GLY A 140 -4.59 -11.08 37.79
N TRP A 141 -4.04 -11.71 36.75
CA TRP A 141 -4.02 -11.19 35.37
C TRP A 141 -5.10 -11.84 34.50
N MET A 142 -5.86 -12.79 35.05
CA MET A 142 -7.02 -13.37 34.38
C MET A 142 -8.23 -12.46 34.50
N ALA A 143 -8.42 -11.55 33.55
CA ALA A 143 -9.70 -10.86 33.41
C ALA A 143 -10.80 -11.85 32.98
N GLY A 144 -12.00 -11.70 33.54
CA GLY A 144 -13.15 -12.59 33.26
C GLY A 144 -13.44 -12.66 31.77
N ALA A 145 -13.80 -13.85 31.26
CA ALA A 145 -14.06 -14.10 29.84
C ALA A 145 -15.30 -13.40 29.27
N ASN A 146 -15.99 -12.54 30.04
CA ASN A 146 -17.15 -11.79 29.60
C ASN A 146 -17.00 -10.34 30.09
N GLY A 147 -17.13 -9.36 29.17
CA GLY A 147 -17.26 -7.95 29.52
C GLY A 147 -15.96 -7.18 29.73
N THR A 148 -14.83 -7.66 29.21
CA THR A 148 -13.61 -6.84 29.07
C THR A 148 -13.72 -5.92 27.85
N PHE A 149 -12.97 -4.82 27.85
CA PHE A 149 -12.89 -3.88 26.73
C PHE A 149 -12.38 -4.53 25.42
N LEU A 150 -11.76 -5.72 25.52
CA LEU A 150 -11.18 -6.54 24.44
C LEU A 150 -12.13 -7.67 23.97
N SER A 151 -13.44 -7.44 24.01
CA SER A 151 -14.46 -8.47 23.75
C SER A 151 -14.45 -9.09 22.34
N ASP A 152 -13.62 -8.58 21.43
CA ASP A 152 -13.36 -9.13 20.09
C ASP A 152 -12.35 -10.30 20.08
N ASP A 153 -11.63 -10.54 21.17
CA ASP A 153 -10.71 -11.68 21.39
C ASP A 153 -11.41 -13.05 21.33
N HIS A 154 -12.73 -13.08 21.49
CA HIS A 154 -13.52 -14.33 21.52
C HIS A 154 -13.80 -14.94 20.15
N LYS A 155 -13.49 -14.24 19.05
CA LYS A 155 -13.77 -14.71 17.68
C LYS A 155 -12.58 -15.40 17.01
N TYR A 156 -11.38 -15.34 17.59
CA TYR A 156 -10.22 -15.98 17.01
C TYR A 156 -10.14 -17.42 17.50
N GLU A 157 -10.40 -18.38 16.61
CA GLU A 157 -10.04 -19.76 16.87
C GLU A 157 -8.53 -19.80 17.12
N ILE A 158 -8.14 -20.30 18.30
CA ILE A 158 -6.76 -20.64 18.64
C ILE A 158 -6.15 -21.34 17.43
N TRP A 159 -5.07 -20.80 16.85
CA TRP A 159 -4.41 -21.48 15.75
C TRP A 159 -3.96 -22.86 16.20
N GLY A 160 -4.69 -23.88 15.77
CA GLY A 160 -4.32 -25.26 16.04
C GLY A 160 -2.90 -25.55 15.51
N ASN A 161 -2.24 -26.56 16.09
CA ASN A 161 -0.87 -26.96 15.76
C ASN A 161 -0.58 -26.99 14.25
N LYS A 162 -1.52 -27.54 13.46
CA LYS A 162 -1.35 -27.70 12.01
C LYS A 162 -1.39 -26.37 11.25
N THR A 163 -2.30 -25.48 11.62
CA THR A 163 -2.44 -24.16 10.99
C THR A 163 -1.20 -23.32 11.28
N SER A 164 -0.81 -23.20 12.56
CA SER A 164 0.42 -22.50 12.97
C SER A 164 1.65 -23.01 12.23
N ALA A 165 1.86 -24.33 12.19
CA ALA A 165 3.02 -24.91 11.50
C ALA A 165 3.04 -24.59 10.00
N LYS A 166 1.89 -24.59 9.33
CA LYS A 166 1.77 -24.23 7.90
C LYS A 166 2.07 -22.75 7.67
N ILE A 167 1.56 -21.86 8.51
CA ILE A 167 1.83 -20.41 8.41
C ILE A 167 3.34 -20.16 8.56
N LEU A 168 3.93 -20.67 9.64
CA LEU A 168 5.35 -20.47 9.93
C LEU A 168 6.25 -21.00 8.80
N SER A 169 5.97 -22.21 8.28
CA SER A 169 6.80 -22.79 7.22
C SER A 169 6.60 -22.13 5.86
N SER A 170 5.40 -21.61 5.58
CA SER A 170 5.08 -21.00 4.27
C SER A 170 5.44 -19.52 4.19
N THR A 171 5.73 -18.87 5.33
CA THR A 171 5.98 -17.41 5.40
C THR A 171 7.29 -17.05 6.10
N ALA A 172 8.10 -18.04 6.46
CA ALA A 172 9.49 -17.80 6.82
C ALA A 172 10.28 -17.46 5.55
N SER A 173 10.76 -16.22 5.46
CA SER A 173 11.58 -15.77 4.33
C SER A 173 12.96 -15.29 4.80
N PRO A 174 13.96 -15.18 3.91
CA PRO A 174 15.25 -14.56 4.24
C PRO A 174 15.12 -13.10 4.71
N TYR A 175 14.06 -12.41 4.30
CA TYR A 175 13.76 -11.02 4.66
C TYR A 175 13.15 -10.93 6.06
N ALA A 176 12.26 -11.86 6.40
CA ALA A 176 11.56 -11.90 7.66
C ALA A 176 11.42 -13.36 8.16
N PRO A 177 12.45 -13.90 8.83
CA PRO A 177 12.34 -15.19 9.49
C PRO A 177 11.39 -15.10 10.69
N TRP A 178 10.90 -16.26 11.13
CA TRP A 178 10.12 -16.37 12.36
C TRP A 178 11.02 -16.70 13.55
N ASP A 179 10.87 -15.93 14.63
CA ASP A 179 11.44 -16.22 15.94
C ASP A 179 10.36 -16.88 16.81
N VAL A 180 10.43 -18.21 16.96
CA VAL A 180 9.46 -18.98 17.74
C VAL A 180 9.88 -19.02 19.21
N VAL A 181 9.06 -18.42 20.08
CA VAL A 181 9.32 -18.33 21.53
C VAL A 181 8.35 -19.24 22.28
N LYS A 182 8.88 -20.25 22.96
CA LYS A 182 8.08 -21.13 23.81
C LYS A 182 7.69 -20.40 25.09
N VAL A 183 6.39 -20.27 25.35
CA VAL A 183 5.89 -19.56 26.52
C VAL A 183 5.43 -20.54 27.60
N GLY A 184 6.34 -20.89 28.51
CA GLY A 184 6.01 -21.58 29.76
C GLY A 184 5.94 -20.64 30.97
N ASP A 185 6.65 -19.51 30.90
CA ASP A 185 6.67 -18.43 31.89
C ASP A 185 6.69 -17.12 31.10
N VAL A 186 5.69 -16.27 31.33
CA VAL A 186 5.49 -15.03 30.55
C VAL A 186 6.62 -14.03 30.74
N LEU A 187 7.25 -14.00 31.92
CA LEU A 187 8.33 -13.08 32.23
C LEU A 187 9.62 -13.50 31.53
N LYS A 188 9.95 -14.80 31.57
CA LYS A 188 11.09 -15.35 30.83
C LYS A 188 10.90 -15.25 29.33
N ALA A 189 9.67 -15.41 28.84
CA ALA A 189 9.34 -15.20 27.43
C ALA A 189 9.56 -13.74 27.03
N GLY A 190 9.15 -12.77 27.85
CA GLY A 190 9.42 -11.34 27.65
C GLY A 190 10.92 -11.04 27.53
N GLU A 191 11.75 -11.55 28.46
CA GLU A 191 13.22 -11.41 28.36
C GLU A 191 13.77 -12.03 27.07
N THR A 192 13.29 -13.22 26.69
CA THR A 192 13.73 -13.93 25.48
C THR A 192 13.39 -13.13 24.22
N VAL A 193 12.17 -12.59 24.14
CA VAL A 193 11.72 -11.71 23.07
C VAL A 193 12.61 -10.49 22.98
N LEU A 194 12.89 -9.82 24.10
CA LEU A 194 13.72 -8.62 24.13
C LEU A 194 15.14 -8.89 23.62
N ARG A 195 15.80 -9.94 24.13
CA ARG A 195 17.16 -10.30 23.69
C ARG A 195 17.20 -10.62 22.20
N THR A 196 16.25 -11.43 21.74
CA THR A 196 16.12 -11.77 20.32
C THR A 196 15.86 -10.54 19.47
N PHE A 197 14.99 -9.63 19.92
CA PHE A 197 14.73 -8.36 19.24
C PHE A 197 16.01 -7.56 19.07
N MET A 198 16.78 -7.38 20.14
CA MET A 198 18.04 -6.61 20.06
C MET A 198 19.04 -7.26 19.11
N ASP A 199 19.23 -8.57 19.21
CA ASP A 199 20.12 -9.33 18.33
C ASP A 199 19.71 -9.19 16.85
N ARG A 200 18.39 -9.26 16.57
CA ARG A 200 17.85 -9.12 15.22
C ARG A 200 18.02 -7.72 14.68
N VAL A 201 17.71 -6.68 15.45
CA VAL A 201 17.90 -5.28 15.03
C VAL A 201 19.38 -5.01 14.80
N GLU A 202 20.26 -5.33 15.74
CA GLU A 202 21.69 -5.13 15.57
C GLU A 202 22.25 -5.89 14.37
N GLY A 203 21.86 -7.15 14.22
CA GLY A 203 22.25 -7.99 13.10
C GLY A 203 21.86 -7.35 11.77
N ARG A 204 20.62 -6.84 11.66
CA ARG A 204 20.12 -6.17 10.46
C ARG A 204 20.76 -4.81 10.20
N ILE A 205 21.06 -4.03 11.23
CA ILE A 205 21.82 -2.78 11.08
C ILE A 205 23.23 -3.06 10.53
N LYS A 206 23.87 -4.15 10.97
CA LYS A 206 25.22 -4.54 10.53
C LYS A 206 25.23 -5.13 9.11
N SER A 207 24.25 -5.98 8.78
CA SER A 207 24.25 -6.73 7.51
C SER A 207 23.43 -6.09 6.38
N GLY A 208 22.47 -5.22 6.71
CA GLY A 208 21.48 -4.71 5.77
C GLY A 208 20.54 -5.78 5.21
N TYR A 209 19.82 -5.42 4.16
CA TYR A 209 19.08 -6.36 3.33
C TYR A 209 19.82 -6.60 2.01
N PRO A 210 19.94 -7.86 1.55
CA PRO A 210 20.41 -8.10 0.19
C PRO A 210 19.38 -7.53 -0.77
N ALA A 211 19.75 -6.50 -1.53
CA ALA A 211 18.91 -5.95 -2.59
C ALA A 211 19.13 -6.77 -3.87
N PRO A 212 18.17 -7.61 -4.30
CA PRO A 212 18.26 -8.23 -5.61
C PRO A 212 18.23 -7.16 -6.70
N LYS A 213 19.18 -7.25 -7.65
CA LYS A 213 19.17 -6.40 -8.84
C LYS A 213 18.08 -6.88 -9.78
N GLU A 214 16.92 -6.23 -9.69
CA GLU A 214 15.78 -6.46 -10.58
C GLU A 214 15.76 -5.47 -11.73
N THR A 215 15.12 -5.85 -12.82
CA THR A 215 14.92 -5.00 -13.99
C THR A 215 13.46 -5.01 -14.37
N VAL A 216 12.95 -3.88 -14.86
CA VAL A 216 11.57 -3.75 -15.33
C VAL A 216 11.38 -4.54 -16.63
N ALA A 217 10.75 -5.71 -16.54
CA ALA A 217 10.46 -6.57 -17.68
C ALA A 217 9.07 -6.25 -18.28
N PRO A 218 8.91 -6.23 -19.63
CA PRO A 218 7.61 -6.10 -20.29
C PRO A 218 6.88 -7.46 -20.23
N LEU A 219 5.87 -7.57 -19.38
CA LEU A 219 5.13 -8.82 -19.14
C LEU A 219 3.77 -8.88 -19.84
N TYR A 220 3.31 -7.74 -20.36
CA TYR A 220 1.97 -7.52 -20.91
C TYR A 220 2.06 -6.66 -22.16
N ASP A 221 1.04 -6.74 -23.01
CA ASP A 221 0.91 -5.90 -24.18
C ASP A 221 0.79 -4.42 -23.79
N ASN A 222 1.48 -3.56 -24.54
CA ASN A 222 1.41 -2.13 -24.36
C ASN A 222 0.13 -1.57 -25.01
N PRO A 223 -0.81 -0.99 -24.23
CA PRO A 223 -2.09 -0.50 -24.75
C PRO A 223 -1.96 0.72 -25.67
N ARG A 224 -0.75 1.30 -25.85
CA ARG A 224 -0.48 2.41 -26.77
C ARG A 224 -0.28 1.99 -28.22
N GLU A 225 0.16 0.75 -28.49
CA GLU A 225 0.72 0.33 -29.79
C GLU A 225 -0.26 0.41 -30.99
N ASN A 226 -1.56 0.64 -30.77
CA ASN A 226 -2.58 0.69 -31.83
C ASN A 226 -3.59 1.83 -31.67
N LEU A 227 -3.20 2.94 -31.04
CA LEU A 227 -4.11 4.07 -30.83
C LEU A 227 -4.33 4.89 -32.10
N ASP A 228 -5.59 5.16 -32.41
CA ASP A 228 -5.98 6.12 -33.46
C ASP A 228 -6.22 7.51 -32.85
N LEU A 229 -5.18 8.36 -32.85
CA LEU A 229 -5.26 9.72 -32.34
C LEU A 229 -6.13 10.66 -33.20
N THR A 230 -6.57 10.22 -34.38
CA THR A 230 -7.43 11.02 -35.26
C THR A 230 -8.89 11.04 -34.79
N LEU A 231 -9.28 10.12 -33.90
CA LEU A 231 -10.65 9.97 -33.39
C LEU A 231 -11.19 11.26 -32.79
N LYS A 232 -12.43 11.59 -33.15
CA LYS A 232 -13.16 12.78 -32.68
C LYS A 232 -14.49 12.38 -32.03
N ALA A 233 -14.90 13.10 -31.00
CA ALA A 233 -16.21 12.90 -30.41
C ALA A 233 -17.33 13.33 -31.35
N SER A 234 -18.28 12.43 -31.60
CA SER A 234 -19.59 12.77 -32.14
C SER A 234 -20.61 12.91 -31.00
N LYS A 235 -21.66 13.74 -31.19
CA LYS A 235 -22.78 13.90 -30.24
C LYS A 235 -22.36 14.14 -28.77
N TYR A 236 -21.25 14.86 -28.56
CA TYR A 236 -20.59 14.98 -27.25
C TYR A 236 -21.53 15.35 -26.09
N LYS A 237 -22.41 16.33 -26.29
CA LYS A 237 -23.30 16.82 -25.22
C LYS A 237 -24.31 15.75 -24.77
N SER A 238 -24.90 15.01 -25.69
CA SER A 238 -25.91 13.98 -25.36
C SER A 238 -25.26 12.77 -24.69
N GLU A 239 -24.13 12.30 -25.23
CA GLU A 239 -23.39 11.17 -24.63
C GLU A 239 -22.86 11.53 -23.24
N LEU A 240 -22.30 12.74 -23.09
CA LEU A 240 -21.85 13.21 -21.78
C LEU A 240 -22.99 13.22 -20.76
N MET A 241 -24.18 13.69 -21.15
CA MET A 241 -25.35 13.73 -20.26
C MET A 241 -25.81 12.32 -19.86
N LYS A 242 -25.87 11.39 -20.83
CA LYS A 242 -26.24 9.99 -20.60
C LYS A 242 -25.26 9.32 -19.63
N LEU A 243 -23.97 9.39 -19.92
CA LEU A 243 -22.92 8.80 -19.07
C LEU A 243 -22.87 9.46 -17.69
N SER A 244 -23.08 10.77 -17.60
CA SER A 244 -23.14 11.50 -16.33
C SER A 244 -24.29 11.01 -15.44
N LYS A 245 -25.49 10.84 -16.02
CA LYS A 245 -26.66 10.32 -15.30
C LYS A 245 -26.41 8.89 -14.81
N GLU A 246 -25.80 8.06 -15.65
CA GLU A 246 -25.52 6.68 -15.31
C GLU A 246 -24.44 6.54 -14.23
N LEU A 247 -23.36 7.32 -14.34
CA LEU A 247 -22.31 7.36 -13.31
C LEU A 247 -22.86 7.83 -11.96
N ASN A 248 -23.77 8.81 -11.93
CA ASN A 248 -24.44 9.23 -10.70
C ASN A 248 -25.26 8.08 -10.07
N ARG A 249 -26.02 7.34 -10.88
CA ARG A 249 -26.79 6.16 -10.44
C ARG A 249 -25.88 5.07 -9.88
N LEU A 250 -24.78 4.78 -10.57
CA LEU A 250 -23.80 3.76 -10.17
C LEU A 250 -23.04 4.14 -8.90
N GLN A 251 -22.77 5.43 -8.67
CA GLN A 251 -22.19 5.87 -7.40
C GLN A 251 -23.12 5.54 -6.21
N ALA A 252 -24.44 5.75 -6.36
CA ALA A 252 -25.39 5.40 -5.32
C ALA A 252 -25.40 3.89 -5.03
N LYS A 253 -25.35 3.06 -6.07
CA LYS A 253 -25.19 1.59 -5.92
C LYS A 253 -23.88 1.23 -5.22
N LEU A 254 -22.76 1.83 -5.66
CA LEU A 254 -21.44 1.62 -5.09
C LEU A 254 -21.46 1.90 -3.59
N ALA A 255 -22.05 3.02 -3.17
CA ALA A 255 -22.13 3.47 -1.77
C ALA A 255 -22.79 2.44 -0.82
N SER A 256 -23.72 1.61 -1.32
CA SER A 256 -24.35 0.52 -0.57
C SER A 256 -23.68 -0.85 -0.76
N SER A 257 -22.65 -0.93 -1.59
CA SER A 257 -21.94 -2.16 -1.90
C SER A 257 -20.72 -2.37 -1.01
N LYS A 258 -20.10 -3.54 -1.11
CA LYS A 258 -18.81 -3.86 -0.46
C LYS A 258 -17.60 -3.48 -1.32
N TYR A 259 -17.83 -2.93 -2.52
CA TYR A 259 -16.75 -2.58 -3.44
C TYR A 259 -16.34 -1.12 -3.28
N SER A 260 -15.10 -0.80 -3.61
CA SER A 260 -14.60 0.57 -3.76
C SER A 260 -14.05 0.79 -5.16
N LEU A 261 -13.74 2.03 -5.52
CA LEU A 261 -13.18 2.37 -6.83
C LEU A 261 -11.96 3.28 -6.68
N VAL A 262 -10.87 2.90 -7.34
CA VAL A 262 -9.65 3.68 -7.46
C VAL A 262 -9.43 3.99 -8.95
N ILE A 263 -9.28 5.28 -9.27
CA ILE A 263 -9.06 5.77 -10.63
C ILE A 263 -7.74 6.52 -10.69
N LEU A 264 -6.84 6.14 -11.59
CA LEU A 264 -5.55 6.79 -11.80
C LEU A 264 -5.57 7.54 -13.13
N PHE A 265 -5.04 8.76 -13.14
CA PHE A 265 -4.80 9.53 -14.36
C PHE A 265 -3.30 9.82 -14.52
N GLU A 266 -2.69 9.18 -15.50
CA GLU A 266 -1.37 9.49 -16.03
C GLU A 266 -1.48 9.94 -17.50
N GLY A 267 -0.37 10.35 -18.11
CA GLY A 267 -0.32 10.78 -19.50
C GLY A 267 0.56 12.00 -19.68
N TRP A 268 0.87 12.32 -20.94
CA TRP A 268 1.72 13.44 -21.30
C TRP A 268 1.28 14.77 -20.68
N ASP A 269 2.25 15.66 -20.48
CA ASP A 269 1.93 17.02 -20.08
C ASP A 269 1.05 17.68 -21.14
N ALA A 270 0.07 18.43 -20.64
CA ALA A 270 -1.06 18.94 -21.42
C ALA A 270 -2.02 17.94 -22.10
N ALA A 271 -1.93 16.63 -21.84
CA ALA A 271 -2.85 15.62 -22.39
C ALA A 271 -4.32 15.80 -21.95
N GLY A 272 -4.56 16.42 -20.79
CA GLY A 272 -5.90 16.85 -20.36
C GLY A 272 -6.49 16.12 -19.15
N LYS A 273 -5.65 15.45 -18.34
CA LYS A 273 -5.99 14.77 -17.07
C LYS A 273 -7.03 15.51 -16.22
N GLY A 274 -6.71 16.71 -15.73
CA GLY A 274 -7.63 17.52 -14.92
C GLY A 274 -8.96 17.87 -15.60
N GLY A 275 -9.00 17.94 -16.93
CA GLY A 275 -10.24 18.13 -17.69
C GLY A 275 -11.14 16.88 -17.70
N SER A 276 -10.54 15.69 -17.73
CA SER A 276 -11.24 14.41 -17.59
C SER A 276 -11.71 14.19 -16.17
N ILE A 277 -10.86 14.43 -15.17
CA ILE A 277 -11.23 14.37 -13.74
C ILE A 277 -12.44 15.27 -13.47
N LYS A 278 -12.41 16.53 -13.92
CA LYS A 278 -13.55 17.46 -13.76
C LYS A 278 -14.85 16.96 -14.40
N ARG A 279 -14.80 16.10 -15.41
CA ARG A 279 -16.00 15.52 -16.04
C ARG A 279 -16.48 14.28 -15.31
N VAL A 280 -15.57 13.48 -14.76
CA VAL A 280 -15.89 12.36 -13.87
C VAL A 280 -16.52 12.84 -12.58
N THR A 281 -15.98 13.88 -11.95
CA THR A 281 -16.43 14.33 -10.62
C THR A 281 -17.72 15.17 -10.66
N ARG A 282 -18.01 15.85 -11.76
CA ARG A 282 -19.19 16.72 -11.90
C ARG A 282 -20.54 16.03 -11.62
N PRO A 283 -20.80 14.79 -12.10
CA PRO A 283 -22.04 14.08 -11.76
C PRO A 283 -22.04 13.38 -10.40
N LEU A 284 -20.90 13.28 -9.72
CA LEU A 284 -20.78 12.53 -8.46
C LEU A 284 -21.19 13.38 -7.26
N ASN A 285 -21.80 12.75 -6.25
CA ASN A 285 -21.96 13.32 -4.92
C ASN A 285 -20.56 13.50 -4.28
N PRO A 286 -20.17 14.72 -3.87
CA PRO A 286 -18.84 15.01 -3.34
C PRO A 286 -18.52 14.30 -2.02
N ARG A 287 -19.50 13.76 -1.30
CA ARG A 287 -19.25 12.96 -0.09
C ARG A 287 -18.72 11.56 -0.39
N GLY A 288 -18.92 11.07 -1.61
CA GLY A 288 -18.57 9.71 -2.01
C GLY A 288 -17.28 9.59 -2.81
N TYR A 289 -16.52 10.68 -2.99
CA TYR A 289 -15.23 10.63 -3.66
C TYR A 289 -14.20 11.58 -3.05
N TYR A 290 -12.93 11.29 -3.28
CA TYR A 290 -11.82 12.18 -2.98
C TYR A 290 -10.87 12.27 -4.18
N VAL A 291 -10.34 13.47 -4.45
CA VAL A 291 -9.33 13.69 -5.50
C VAL A 291 -7.99 13.96 -4.85
N ASN A 292 -7.02 13.09 -5.11
CA ASN A 292 -5.65 13.12 -4.63
C ASN A 292 -4.72 13.66 -5.73
N PRO A 293 -4.39 14.96 -5.74
CA PRO A 293 -3.30 15.45 -6.57
C PRO A 293 -1.97 14.96 -5.98
N VAL A 294 -1.18 14.25 -6.79
CA VAL A 294 0.10 13.69 -6.34
C VAL A 294 1.25 14.58 -6.82
N ALA A 295 2.04 15.05 -5.85
CA ALA A 295 3.20 15.92 -6.06
C ALA A 295 4.46 15.29 -5.42
N ALA A 296 5.52 16.09 -5.32
CA ALA A 296 6.70 15.74 -4.55
C ALA A 296 6.31 15.34 -3.11
N PRO A 297 6.97 14.32 -2.52
CA PRO A 297 6.62 13.85 -1.20
C PRO A 297 6.82 14.95 -0.14
N THR A 298 5.93 15.00 0.85
CA THR A 298 6.15 15.85 2.02
C THR A 298 7.29 15.31 2.89
N ARG A 299 7.76 16.11 3.85
CA ARG A 299 8.77 15.65 4.83
C ARG A 299 8.31 14.39 5.56
N GLU A 300 7.03 14.33 5.93
CA GLU A 300 6.45 13.17 6.59
C GLU A 300 6.40 11.96 5.65
N GLU A 301 5.90 12.14 4.42
CA GLU A 301 5.85 11.06 3.43
C GLU A 301 7.26 10.49 3.13
N GLY A 302 8.32 11.31 3.17
CA GLY A 302 9.71 10.89 2.98
C GLY A 302 10.34 10.12 4.16
N LEU A 303 9.69 10.10 5.32
CA LEU A 303 10.09 9.27 6.47
C LEU A 303 9.55 7.85 6.39
N HIS A 304 8.65 7.57 5.45
CA HIS A 304 7.99 6.28 5.28
C HIS A 304 8.43 5.61 3.97
N THR A 305 7.98 4.37 3.76
CA THR A 305 8.17 3.63 2.51
C THR A 305 7.39 4.27 1.36
N TYR A 306 7.79 4.02 0.11
CA TYR A 306 7.25 4.75 -1.05
C TYR A 306 5.72 4.69 -1.18
N LEU A 307 5.14 3.49 -1.02
CA LEU A 307 3.71 3.25 -1.19
C LEU A 307 2.86 3.71 0.00
N TRP A 308 3.47 4.03 1.14
CA TRP A 308 2.77 4.47 2.36
C TRP A 308 1.84 5.67 2.09
N ARG A 309 2.34 6.67 1.38
CA ARG A 309 1.61 7.91 1.08
C ARG A 309 0.36 7.71 0.23
N PHE A 310 0.25 6.56 -0.43
CA PHE A 310 -0.92 6.16 -1.22
C PHE A 310 -1.81 5.21 -0.42
N ALA A 311 -1.22 4.29 0.35
CA ALA A 311 -1.93 3.39 1.26
C ALA A 311 -2.82 4.15 2.25
N THR A 312 -2.35 5.27 2.79
CA THR A 312 -3.10 6.16 3.71
C THR A 312 -4.36 6.79 3.09
N LYS A 313 -4.45 6.85 1.75
CA LYS A 313 -5.50 7.53 0.98
C LYS A 313 -6.45 6.55 0.28
N MET A 314 -6.40 5.27 0.66
CA MET A 314 -7.26 4.25 0.08
C MET A 314 -8.73 4.44 0.44
N PRO A 315 -9.65 4.25 -0.53
CA PRO A 315 -11.07 4.43 -0.28
C PRO A 315 -11.60 3.24 0.51
N LYS A 316 -12.44 3.54 1.51
CA LYS A 316 -13.29 2.53 2.13
C LYS A 316 -14.36 2.05 1.13
N ALA A 317 -15.01 0.93 1.42
CA ALA A 317 -16.13 0.41 0.66
C ALA A 317 -17.18 1.51 0.40
N GLY A 318 -17.70 1.51 -0.82
CA GLY A 318 -18.65 2.49 -1.32
C GLY A 318 -18.07 3.85 -1.71
N HIS A 319 -16.76 4.06 -1.59
CA HIS A 319 -16.11 5.33 -1.91
C HIS A 319 -15.19 5.23 -3.13
N ILE A 320 -14.89 6.40 -3.70
CA ILE A 320 -14.05 6.55 -4.88
C ILE A 320 -12.82 7.38 -4.54
N SER A 321 -11.61 6.88 -4.79
CA SER A 321 -10.38 7.69 -4.76
C SER A 321 -9.90 7.93 -6.18
N ILE A 322 -9.69 9.19 -6.55
CA ILE A 322 -9.21 9.61 -7.87
C ILE A 322 -7.82 10.21 -7.70
N TYR A 323 -6.83 9.70 -8.43
CA TYR A 323 -5.44 10.14 -8.40
C TYR A 323 -5.12 10.95 -9.66
N ASP A 324 -4.71 12.22 -9.51
CA ASP A 324 -4.11 13.05 -10.57
C ASP A 324 -2.58 12.95 -10.43
N ARG A 325 -1.96 12.14 -11.29
CA ARG A 325 -0.68 11.44 -11.01
C ARG A 325 -0.81 10.45 -9.85
N SER A 326 0.12 9.51 -9.72
CA SER A 326 0.01 8.37 -8.80
C SER A 326 1.37 7.76 -8.42
N TRP A 327 1.36 6.53 -7.88
CA TRP A 327 2.57 5.74 -7.57
C TRP A 327 3.42 5.39 -8.80
N TYR A 328 2.88 5.59 -10.01
CA TYR A 328 3.63 5.41 -11.25
C TYR A 328 4.73 6.46 -11.48
N GLY A 329 4.82 7.50 -10.64
CA GLY A 329 5.95 8.43 -10.62
C GLY A 329 7.31 7.73 -10.52
N ARG A 330 7.41 6.66 -9.70
CA ARG A 330 8.61 5.82 -9.52
C ARG A 330 9.08 5.15 -10.81
N MET A 331 8.19 4.98 -11.79
CA MET A 331 8.49 4.32 -13.06
C MET A 331 8.64 5.30 -14.23
N MET A 332 8.46 6.60 -13.99
CA MET A 332 8.51 7.64 -15.02
C MET A 332 9.44 8.78 -14.62
N VAL A 333 8.92 9.77 -13.88
CA VAL A 333 9.67 11.01 -13.58
C VAL A 333 10.85 10.77 -12.63
N GLU A 334 10.70 9.86 -11.66
CA GLU A 334 11.74 9.65 -10.65
C GLU A 334 13.05 9.11 -11.24
N PRO A 335 13.08 8.05 -12.08
CA PRO A 335 14.34 7.59 -12.67
C PRO A 335 14.92 8.57 -13.69
N ILE A 336 14.10 9.29 -14.46
CA ILE A 336 14.56 10.25 -15.48
C ILE A 336 15.21 11.49 -14.85
N GLU A 337 14.73 11.90 -13.69
CA GLU A 337 15.25 13.05 -12.95
C GLU A 337 16.18 12.66 -11.78
N ASN A 338 16.54 11.38 -11.64
CA ASN A 338 17.39 10.85 -10.56
C ASN A 338 16.84 11.06 -9.14
N PHE A 339 15.52 10.96 -8.97
CA PHE A 339 14.86 10.98 -7.66
C PHE A 339 14.70 9.59 -7.02
N CYS A 340 15.05 8.53 -7.74
CA CYS A 340 15.16 7.17 -7.19
C CYS A 340 16.47 6.51 -7.67
N THR A 341 16.89 5.44 -6.99
CA THR A 341 18.00 4.61 -7.44
C THR A 341 17.56 3.61 -8.50
N GLU A 342 18.53 3.04 -9.23
CA GLU A 342 18.27 1.98 -10.21
C GLU A 342 17.64 0.74 -9.55
N GLU A 343 18.03 0.40 -8.32
CA GLU A 343 17.43 -0.71 -7.56
C GLU A 343 15.95 -0.43 -7.22
N GLU A 344 15.64 0.80 -6.79
CA GLU A 344 14.25 1.20 -6.49
C GLU A 344 13.38 1.20 -7.75
N TYR A 345 13.90 1.67 -8.88
CA TYR A 345 13.22 1.58 -10.18
C TYR A 345 13.06 0.12 -10.64
N GLY A 346 14.11 -0.68 -10.51
CA GLY A 346 14.14 -2.07 -10.97
C GLY A 346 13.05 -2.95 -10.35
N ARG A 347 12.80 -2.79 -9.04
CA ARG A 347 11.79 -3.55 -8.30
C ARG A 347 10.37 -2.95 -8.36
N SER A 348 10.22 -1.67 -8.74
CA SER A 348 8.95 -0.95 -8.58
C SER A 348 7.79 -1.60 -9.34
N ALA A 349 8.05 -2.21 -10.49
CA ALA A 349 7.02 -2.92 -11.26
C ALA A 349 6.41 -4.08 -10.46
N ARG A 350 7.23 -4.84 -9.73
CA ARG A 350 6.76 -5.93 -8.87
C ARG A 350 5.94 -5.39 -7.71
N GLU A 351 6.50 -4.41 -6.99
CA GLU A 351 5.85 -3.77 -5.84
C GLU A 351 4.47 -3.19 -6.22
N ILE A 352 4.39 -2.45 -7.33
CA ILE A 352 3.14 -1.84 -7.81
C ILE A 352 2.12 -2.91 -8.23
N ARG A 353 2.55 -3.98 -8.92
CA ARG A 353 1.63 -5.08 -9.26
C ARG A 353 1.09 -5.77 -8.03
N THR A 354 1.92 -6.02 -7.01
CA THR A 354 1.48 -6.59 -5.73
C THR A 354 0.49 -5.66 -5.05
N PHE A 355 0.81 -4.36 -4.95
CA PHE A 355 -0.05 -3.34 -4.37
C PHE A 355 -1.43 -3.31 -5.04
N GLU A 356 -1.47 -3.35 -6.38
CA GLU A 356 -2.70 -3.41 -7.16
C GLU A 356 -3.44 -4.75 -7.04
N LYS A 357 -2.73 -5.87 -6.90
CA LYS A 357 -3.34 -7.19 -6.66
C LYS A 357 -4.02 -7.23 -5.29
N VAL A 358 -3.39 -6.69 -4.25
CA VAL A 358 -3.98 -6.56 -2.90
C VAL A 358 -5.25 -5.72 -2.95
N MET A 359 -5.22 -4.56 -3.61
CA MET A 359 -6.40 -3.71 -3.85
C MET A 359 -7.54 -4.49 -4.56
N ALA A 360 -7.23 -5.17 -5.67
CA ALA A 360 -8.23 -5.89 -6.45
C ALA A 360 -8.85 -7.05 -5.64
N ASN A 361 -8.02 -7.79 -4.90
CA ASN A 361 -8.46 -8.91 -4.06
C ASN A 361 -9.36 -8.46 -2.90
N SER A 362 -9.16 -7.24 -2.39
CA SER A 362 -10.02 -6.68 -1.33
C SER A 362 -11.34 -6.11 -1.88
N GLY A 363 -11.64 -6.27 -3.16
CA GLY A 363 -12.87 -5.74 -3.78
C GLY A 363 -12.76 -4.30 -4.29
N CYS A 364 -11.56 -3.75 -4.44
CA CYS A 364 -11.39 -2.48 -5.13
C CYS A 364 -11.40 -2.68 -6.64
N ILE A 365 -12.18 -1.89 -7.36
CA ILE A 365 -12.08 -1.75 -8.82
C ILE A 365 -10.94 -0.76 -9.09
N VAL A 366 -9.93 -1.17 -9.86
CA VAL A 366 -8.77 -0.31 -10.19
C VAL A 366 -8.79 0.00 -11.69
N LEU A 367 -8.88 1.28 -12.03
CA LEU A 367 -8.86 1.76 -13.42
C LEU A 367 -7.71 2.75 -13.62
N LYS A 368 -6.80 2.44 -14.55
CA LYS A 368 -5.61 3.27 -14.82
C LYS A 368 -5.70 3.87 -16.21
N PHE A 369 -5.73 5.19 -16.30
CA PHE A 369 -5.84 5.89 -17.59
C PHE A 369 -4.50 6.49 -17.98
N TRP A 370 -4.00 6.13 -19.17
CA TRP A 370 -2.88 6.80 -19.82
C TRP A 370 -3.43 7.75 -20.89
N MET A 371 -3.29 9.06 -20.70
CA MET A 371 -3.80 10.07 -21.62
C MET A 371 -2.76 10.35 -22.73
N GLU A 372 -2.96 9.75 -23.92
CA GLU A 372 -2.07 9.86 -25.08
C GLU A 372 -2.36 11.10 -25.93
N ILE A 373 -1.31 11.80 -26.36
CA ILE A 373 -1.34 12.85 -27.39
C ILE A 373 -0.04 12.81 -28.18
N SER A 374 -0.07 13.28 -29.42
CA SER A 374 1.13 13.44 -30.25
C SER A 374 2.05 14.57 -29.72
N PRO A 375 3.36 14.51 -30.01
CA PRO A 375 4.30 15.61 -29.72
C PRO A 375 3.83 16.94 -30.31
N GLU A 376 3.23 16.93 -31.50
CA GLU A 376 2.73 18.12 -32.20
C GLU A 376 1.54 18.73 -31.44
N GLU A 377 0.60 17.89 -31.00
CA GLU A 377 -0.54 18.34 -30.21
C GLU A 377 -0.11 18.89 -28.85
N GLN A 378 0.91 18.30 -28.21
CA GLN A 378 1.48 18.84 -26.97
C GLN A 378 2.03 20.25 -27.20
N LEU A 379 2.86 20.45 -28.23
CA LEU A 379 3.44 21.76 -28.55
C LEU A 379 2.35 22.80 -28.85
N ARG A 380 1.33 22.41 -29.63
CA ARG A 380 0.18 23.27 -29.93
C ARG A 380 -0.53 23.70 -28.65
N ARG A 381 -0.71 22.78 -27.69
CA ARG A 381 -1.35 23.07 -26.40
C ARG A 381 -0.48 23.93 -25.49
N PHE A 382 0.84 23.75 -25.50
CA PHE A 382 1.78 24.59 -24.75
C PHE A 382 1.72 26.03 -25.23
N ASN A 383 1.86 26.24 -26.55
CA ASN A 383 1.72 27.54 -27.18
C ASN A 383 0.37 28.20 -26.91
N ALA A 384 -0.73 27.43 -26.94
CA ALA A 384 -2.06 27.94 -26.62
C ALA A 384 -2.21 28.34 -25.14
N ARG A 385 -1.53 27.67 -24.20
CA ARG A 385 -1.54 28.03 -22.77
C ARG A 385 -0.72 29.28 -22.51
N ALA A 386 0.46 29.41 -23.12
CA ALA A 386 1.33 30.58 -22.99
C ALA A 386 0.63 31.87 -23.47
N LYS A 387 -0.23 31.77 -24.48
CA LYS A 387 -1.00 32.90 -25.05
C LYS A 387 -2.30 33.22 -24.30
N ASP A 388 -2.78 32.35 -23.43
CA ASP A 388 -4.07 32.51 -22.73
C ASP A 388 -3.82 32.94 -21.26
N PRO A 389 -4.10 34.20 -20.89
CA PRO A 389 -3.86 34.71 -19.53
C PRO A 389 -4.51 33.86 -18.43
N ALA A 390 -5.66 33.22 -18.71
CA ALA A 390 -6.35 32.37 -17.75
C ALA A 390 -5.74 30.96 -17.60
N LYS A 391 -4.70 30.63 -18.38
CA LYS A 391 -4.03 29.33 -18.38
C LYS A 391 -2.51 29.40 -18.30
N GLN A 392 -1.91 30.60 -18.31
CA GLN A 392 -0.46 30.78 -18.20
C GLN A 392 0.13 30.11 -16.96
N TYR A 393 -0.58 30.09 -15.83
CA TYR A 393 -0.15 29.38 -14.61
C TYR A 393 0.01 27.85 -14.78
N LYS A 394 -0.41 27.28 -15.92
CA LYS A 394 -0.33 25.84 -16.23
C LYS A 394 0.81 25.46 -17.17
N ILE A 395 1.73 26.39 -17.42
CA ILE A 395 2.96 26.10 -18.17
C ILE A 395 4.14 26.72 -17.43
N THR A 396 5.17 25.90 -17.18
CA THR A 396 6.41 26.29 -16.50
C THR A 396 7.61 25.97 -17.37
N ASP A 397 8.79 26.47 -17.00
CA ASP A 397 10.05 26.12 -17.68
C ASP A 397 10.36 24.62 -17.58
N GLU A 398 9.89 23.97 -16.51
CA GLU A 398 9.99 22.53 -16.32
C GLU A 398 9.16 21.75 -17.37
N ASP A 399 7.97 22.23 -17.75
CA ASP A 399 7.19 21.59 -18.82
C ASP A 399 7.95 21.58 -20.16
N TRP A 400 8.68 22.67 -20.47
CA TRP A 400 9.50 22.76 -21.68
C TRP A 400 10.71 21.84 -21.64
N ARG A 401 11.42 21.79 -20.50
CA ARG A 401 12.54 20.86 -20.28
C ARG A 401 12.10 19.41 -20.38
N ASN A 402 10.94 19.04 -19.83
CA ASN A 402 10.42 17.68 -19.91
C ASN A 402 10.11 17.28 -21.36
N ARG A 403 9.62 18.22 -22.16
CA ARG A 403 9.38 18.01 -23.60
C ARG A 403 10.67 17.72 -24.37
N GLU A 404 11.79 18.37 -24.03
CA GLU A 404 13.08 18.10 -24.67
C GLU A 404 13.56 16.65 -24.43
N LYS A 405 13.05 16.00 -23.38
CA LYS A 405 13.32 14.59 -23.06
C LYS A 405 12.23 13.64 -23.56
N TRP A 406 11.41 14.02 -24.55
CA TRP A 406 10.27 13.23 -25.03
C TRP A 406 10.61 11.76 -25.28
N ASP A 407 11.65 11.50 -26.07
CA ASP A 407 12.06 10.14 -26.46
C ASP A 407 12.45 9.29 -25.25
N VAL A 408 13.11 9.91 -24.26
CA VAL A 408 13.48 9.23 -23.01
C VAL A 408 12.22 8.90 -22.20
N TYR A 409 11.30 9.85 -22.03
CA TYR A 409 10.04 9.58 -21.33
C TYR A 409 9.25 8.46 -22.01
N GLU A 410 9.21 8.44 -23.34
CA GLU A 410 8.49 7.43 -24.12
C GLU A 410 8.97 6.02 -23.79
N GLU A 411 10.29 5.78 -23.72
CA GLU A 411 10.83 4.47 -23.33
C GLU A 411 10.38 4.03 -21.93
N TYR A 412 10.43 4.93 -20.94
CA TYR A 412 10.00 4.61 -19.57
C TYR A 412 8.50 4.37 -19.49
N ILE A 413 7.68 5.14 -20.22
CA ILE A 413 6.24 4.97 -20.31
C ILE A 413 5.89 3.60 -20.91
N ASP A 414 6.52 3.22 -22.01
CA ASP A 414 6.26 1.95 -22.67
C ASP A 414 6.63 0.76 -21.79
N ARG A 415 7.80 0.82 -21.13
CA ARG A 415 8.21 -0.19 -20.14
C ARG A 415 7.23 -0.25 -18.96
N MET A 416 6.82 0.91 -18.42
CA MET A 416 5.86 0.98 -17.33
C MET A 416 4.54 0.31 -17.70
N LEU A 417 3.97 0.65 -18.86
CA LEU A 417 2.71 0.10 -19.32
C LEU A 417 2.81 -1.42 -19.55
N ALA A 418 3.83 -1.86 -20.28
CA ALA A 418 4.05 -3.27 -20.57
C ALA A 418 4.37 -4.09 -19.30
N ALA A 419 4.98 -3.50 -18.27
CA ALA A 419 5.30 -4.20 -17.03
C ALA A 419 4.12 -4.28 -16.05
N THR A 420 3.07 -3.46 -16.22
CA THR A 420 2.01 -3.28 -15.21
C THR A 420 0.58 -3.31 -15.77
N ASN A 421 0.37 -3.62 -17.05
CA ASN A 421 -0.97 -3.79 -17.65
C ASN A 421 -1.61 -5.14 -17.26
N THR A 422 -1.85 -5.34 -15.97
CA THR A 422 -2.34 -6.61 -15.44
C THR A 422 -3.85 -6.81 -15.69
N PRO A 423 -4.35 -8.06 -15.72
CA PRO A 423 -5.78 -8.32 -15.89
C PRO A 423 -6.67 -7.78 -14.76
N PHE A 424 -6.13 -7.64 -13.56
CA PHE A 424 -6.84 -7.15 -12.37
C PHE A 424 -6.78 -5.63 -12.18
N ALA A 425 -5.80 -4.97 -12.80
CA ALA A 425 -5.66 -3.53 -12.85
C ALA A 425 -5.17 -3.13 -14.25
N PRO A 426 -6.07 -3.07 -15.26
CA PRO A 426 -5.67 -2.80 -16.63
C PRO A 426 -5.31 -1.33 -16.83
N TRP A 427 -4.39 -1.08 -17.76
CA TRP A 427 -4.15 0.22 -18.35
C TRP A 427 -5.10 0.47 -19.52
N ILE A 428 -5.75 1.62 -19.50
CA ILE A 428 -6.61 2.12 -20.56
C ILE A 428 -5.91 3.32 -21.18
N ALA A 429 -5.32 3.12 -22.36
CA ALA A 429 -4.77 4.23 -23.12
C ALA A 429 -5.91 5.01 -23.81
N VAL A 430 -5.87 6.33 -23.68
CA VAL A 430 -6.94 7.25 -24.07
C VAL A 430 -6.43 8.21 -25.12
N GLU A 431 -7.01 8.14 -26.32
CA GLU A 431 -6.77 9.02 -27.46
C GLU A 431 -7.23 10.43 -27.11
N SER A 432 -6.33 11.21 -26.52
CA SER A 432 -6.66 12.47 -25.85
C SER A 432 -6.40 13.69 -26.72
N GLU A 433 -6.11 13.48 -28.00
CA GLU A 433 -5.91 14.52 -28.99
C GLU A 433 -7.19 15.36 -29.17
N ASP A 434 -8.35 14.70 -29.38
CA ASP A 434 -9.64 15.34 -29.12
C ASP A 434 -10.05 15.19 -27.65
N LYS A 435 -9.98 16.29 -26.90
CA LYS A 435 -10.35 16.32 -25.48
C LYS A 435 -11.77 15.83 -25.22
N LYS A 436 -12.71 16.06 -26.15
CA LYS A 436 -14.10 15.62 -25.98
C LYS A 436 -14.20 14.10 -26.08
N TYR A 437 -13.53 13.50 -27.06
CA TYR A 437 -13.45 12.05 -27.23
C TYR A 437 -12.85 11.39 -25.99
N GLY A 438 -11.65 11.81 -25.57
CA GLY A 438 -10.98 11.22 -24.40
C GLY A 438 -11.83 11.28 -23.12
N ARG A 439 -12.55 12.38 -22.90
CA ARG A 439 -13.50 12.50 -21.76
C ARG A 439 -14.65 11.49 -21.82
N LEU A 440 -15.20 11.26 -23.01
CA LEU A 440 -16.27 10.26 -23.19
C LEU A 440 -15.73 8.85 -23.00
N LYS A 441 -14.54 8.53 -23.55
CA LYS A 441 -13.90 7.22 -23.37
C LYS A 441 -13.69 6.92 -21.89
N VAL A 442 -13.09 7.85 -21.14
CA VAL A 442 -12.90 7.71 -19.67
C VAL A 442 -14.22 7.45 -18.95
N LEU A 443 -15.24 8.29 -19.18
CA LEU A 443 -16.55 8.12 -18.52
C LEU A 443 -17.22 6.80 -18.88
N LYS A 444 -17.16 6.41 -20.15
CA LYS A 444 -17.71 5.14 -20.63
C LYS A 444 -17.01 3.96 -19.96
N THR A 445 -15.67 3.95 -19.93
CA THR A 445 -14.90 2.89 -19.25
C THR A 445 -15.26 2.77 -17.78
N ILE A 446 -15.40 3.88 -17.06
CA ILE A 446 -15.79 3.87 -15.63
C ILE A 446 -17.21 3.29 -15.46
N VAL A 447 -18.16 3.76 -16.27
CA VAL A 447 -19.55 3.28 -16.25
C VAL A 447 -19.60 1.78 -16.55
N ASP A 448 -18.94 1.33 -17.62
CA ASP A 448 -18.92 -0.08 -18.03
C ASP A 448 -18.31 -0.97 -16.94
N ALA A 449 -17.21 -0.54 -16.31
CA ALA A 449 -16.58 -1.28 -15.23
C ALA A 449 -17.46 -1.37 -13.97
N LEU A 450 -18.10 -0.27 -13.58
CA LEU A 450 -19.01 -0.24 -12.44
C LEU A 450 -20.27 -1.06 -12.70
N SER A 451 -20.90 -0.93 -13.87
CA SER A 451 -22.05 -1.75 -14.27
C SER A 451 -21.72 -3.23 -14.20
N LYS A 452 -20.59 -3.66 -14.79
CA LYS A 452 -20.17 -5.07 -14.77
C LYS A 452 -19.96 -5.63 -13.35
N LYS A 453 -19.60 -4.79 -12.38
CA LYS A 453 -19.30 -5.22 -11.01
C LYS A 453 -20.49 -5.09 -10.05
N LEU A 454 -21.42 -4.18 -10.32
CA LEU A 454 -22.54 -3.79 -9.42
C LEU A 454 -23.93 -4.17 -9.95
N ASP A 455 -24.02 -4.67 -11.18
CA ASP A 455 -25.20 -5.39 -11.68
C ASP A 455 -25.04 -6.88 -11.34
#